data_AF-V4UD07-F1
#
_entry.id   AF-V4UD07-F1
#
_cell.length_a   1.000
_cell.length_b   1.000
_cell.length_c   1.000
_cell.angle_alpha   90.00
_cell.angle_beta   90.00
_cell.angle_gamma   90.00
#
_symmetry.space_group_name_H-M   'P 1'
#
loop_
_entity.id
_entity.type
_entity.pdbx_description
1 polymer ?
#
loop_
_entity_poly.entity_id
_entity_poly.type
_entity_poly.pdbx_seq_one_letter_code
_entity_poly.pdbx_strand_id
1 'polypeptide(L)'
;MWASQQNSSQLSNKKQQKQEKVSLAVSFRPENFIPGLVIGFIFGMLLDLSKPGKNYVRKKNFLPRKPQEQVSVSSDGDQDLKLVLVVRQDLKMGSGKIASQCAHAATGMYAELMQSDRHLLRKWEQCGQPKIVVTCKNQQEMNKLWEVAENTGLPTFVVADAGRTQVSAGSKTVLAIGPGPKSLVDSVTGKQRLL
;
A
#
# COMPACT_ATOMS: atom_id res chain seq x y z
N MET A 1 -34.33 -79.13 -10.97
CA MET A 1 -34.45 -78.05 -9.97
C MET A 1 -33.22 -77.15 -10.07
N TRP A 2 -33.27 -76.07 -10.85
CA TRP A 2 -32.28 -74.99 -10.79
C TRP A 2 -32.82 -73.77 -11.53
N ALA A 3 -33.45 -72.86 -10.79
CA ALA A 3 -33.78 -71.52 -11.27
C ALA A 3 -33.99 -70.61 -10.06
N SER A 4 -32.91 -70.15 -9.41
CA SER A 4 -32.98 -68.93 -8.57
C SER A 4 -31.60 -68.49 -8.06
N GLN A 5 -30.68 -68.02 -8.92
CA GLN A 5 -29.46 -67.39 -8.39
C GLN A 5 -28.76 -66.33 -9.24
N GLN A 6 -29.33 -65.91 -10.39
CA GLN A 6 -28.70 -64.89 -11.25
C GLN A 6 -29.37 -63.51 -11.24
N ASN A 7 -30.49 -63.30 -10.53
CA ASN A 7 -31.22 -62.02 -10.58
C ASN A 7 -30.91 -61.05 -9.42
N SER A 8 -30.32 -61.53 -8.32
CA SER A 8 -30.08 -60.72 -7.10
C SER A 8 -28.87 -59.78 -7.24
N SER A 9 -27.86 -60.16 -8.02
CA SER A 9 -26.64 -59.37 -8.23
C SER A 9 -26.86 -58.15 -9.13
N GLN A 10 -27.74 -58.25 -10.14
CA GLN A 10 -28.03 -57.14 -11.05
C GLN A 10 -28.91 -56.04 -10.43
N LEU A 11 -29.83 -56.40 -9.52
CA LEU A 11 -30.66 -55.45 -8.78
C LEU A 11 -29.85 -54.65 -7.74
N SER A 12 -28.83 -55.27 -7.13
CA SER A 12 -27.91 -54.60 -6.20
C SER A 12 -27.06 -53.53 -6.90
N ASN A 13 -26.49 -53.85 -8.06
CA ASN A 13 -25.66 -52.91 -8.83
C ASN A 13 -26.46 -51.71 -9.36
N LYS A 14 -27.71 -51.90 -9.79
CA LYS A 14 -28.59 -50.79 -10.21
C LYS A 14 -28.97 -49.86 -9.06
N LYS A 15 -29.18 -50.40 -7.85
CA LYS A 15 -29.44 -49.59 -6.65
C LYS A 15 -28.21 -48.79 -6.22
N GLN A 16 -27.03 -49.40 -6.22
CA GLN A 16 -25.77 -48.71 -5.89
C GLN A 16 -25.44 -47.58 -6.88
N GLN A 17 -25.53 -47.83 -8.19
CA GLN A 17 -25.29 -46.78 -9.20
C GLN A 17 -26.32 -45.64 -9.13
N LYS A 18 -27.58 -45.93 -8.76
CA LYS A 18 -28.59 -44.88 -8.55
C LYS A 18 -28.31 -44.07 -7.28
N GLN A 19 -27.81 -44.70 -6.22
CA GLN A 19 -27.42 -44.02 -4.98
C GLN A 19 -26.18 -43.13 -5.16
N GLU A 20 -25.16 -43.58 -5.89
CA GLU A 20 -23.97 -42.76 -6.20
C GLU A 20 -24.30 -41.54 -7.07
N LYS A 21 -25.12 -41.72 -8.12
CA LYS A 21 -25.56 -40.59 -8.97
C LYS A 21 -26.40 -39.57 -8.19
N VAL A 22 -27.22 -40.03 -7.25
CA VAL A 22 -28.00 -39.15 -6.35
C VAL A 22 -27.08 -38.45 -5.35
N SER A 23 -26.07 -39.13 -4.80
CA SER A 23 -25.08 -38.54 -3.89
C SER A 23 -24.25 -37.45 -4.57
N LEU A 24 -23.82 -37.67 -5.80
CA LEU A 24 -23.10 -36.67 -6.59
C LEU A 24 -23.99 -35.47 -6.94
N ALA A 25 -25.25 -35.70 -7.33
CA ALA A 25 -26.18 -34.62 -7.66
C ALA A 25 -26.59 -33.76 -6.43
N VAL A 26 -26.62 -34.34 -5.23
CA VAL A 26 -26.84 -33.57 -3.97
C VAL A 26 -25.62 -32.69 -3.63
N SER A 27 -24.43 -33.09 -4.05
CA SER A 27 -23.19 -32.34 -3.82
C SER A 27 -23.05 -31.09 -4.69
N PHE A 28 -23.82 -30.94 -5.78
CA PHE A 28 -23.77 -29.79 -6.69
C PHE A 28 -24.96 -28.82 -6.54
N ARG A 29 -25.61 -28.79 -5.37
CA ARG A 29 -26.59 -27.73 -5.06
C ARG A 29 -25.86 -26.42 -4.76
N PRO A 30 -26.34 -25.26 -5.28
CA PRO A 30 -25.69 -23.96 -5.06
C PRO A 30 -25.60 -23.58 -3.57
N GLU A 31 -26.50 -24.12 -2.74
CA GLU A 31 -26.53 -23.98 -1.29
C GLU A 31 -25.28 -24.56 -0.59
N ASN A 32 -24.66 -25.59 -1.17
CA ASN A 32 -23.45 -26.24 -0.65
C ASN A 32 -22.16 -25.60 -1.19
N PHE A 33 -22.27 -24.68 -2.14
CA PHE A 33 -21.13 -24.03 -2.79
C PHE A 33 -20.62 -22.83 -1.97
N ILE A 34 -21.52 -22.10 -1.31
CA ILE A 34 -21.21 -20.89 -0.54
C ILE A 34 -20.23 -21.18 0.61
N PRO A 35 -20.41 -22.23 1.44
CA PRO A 35 -19.44 -22.56 2.49
C PRO A 35 -18.06 -22.90 1.91
N GLY A 36 -18.00 -23.65 0.80
CA GLY A 36 -16.75 -24.01 0.14
C GLY A 36 -15.99 -22.81 -0.43
N LEU A 37 -16.72 -21.82 -0.96
CA LEU A 37 -16.14 -20.59 -1.51
C LEU A 37 -15.55 -19.70 -0.40
N VAL A 38 -16.25 -19.58 0.74
CA VAL A 38 -15.76 -18.83 1.91
C VAL A 38 -14.54 -19.52 2.52
N ILE A 39 -14.58 -20.84 2.70
CA ILE A 39 -13.44 -21.61 3.23
C ILE A 39 -12.24 -21.50 2.28
N GLY A 40 -12.47 -21.62 0.96
CA GLY A 40 -11.44 -21.46 -0.05
C GLY A 40 -10.84 -20.05 -0.10
N PHE A 41 -11.65 -19.01 0.10
CA PHE A 41 -11.19 -17.62 0.17
C PHE A 41 -10.33 -17.37 1.43
N ILE A 42 -10.75 -17.89 2.59
CA ILE A 42 -10.00 -17.75 3.85
C ILE A 42 -8.68 -18.52 3.77
N PHE A 43 -8.68 -19.76 3.29
CA PHE A 43 -7.45 -20.54 3.08
C PHE A 43 -6.54 -19.92 2.02
N GLY A 44 -7.12 -19.38 0.95
CA GLY A 44 -6.39 -18.65 -0.10
C GLY A 44 -5.69 -17.41 0.45
N MET A 45 -6.39 -16.58 1.24
CA MET A 45 -5.79 -15.43 1.92
C MET A 45 -4.69 -15.85 2.90
N LEU A 46 -4.89 -16.93 3.65
CA LEU A 46 -3.93 -17.38 4.66
C LEU A 46 -2.64 -17.98 4.05
N LEU A 47 -2.75 -18.67 2.90
CA LEU A 47 -1.60 -19.18 2.15
C LEU A 47 -0.87 -18.07 1.38
N ASP A 48 -1.58 -17.04 0.91
CA ASP A 48 -0.98 -15.87 0.25
C ASP A 48 -0.17 -15.01 1.25
N LEU A 49 -0.55 -15.00 2.53
CA LEU A 49 0.20 -14.39 3.63
C LEU A 49 1.49 -15.13 4.01
N SER A 50 1.70 -16.36 3.52
CA SER A 50 2.87 -17.17 3.87
C SER A 50 4.02 -17.06 2.86
N LYS A 51 3.85 -16.31 1.76
CA LYS A 51 4.93 -16.05 0.82
C LYS A 51 5.67 -14.77 1.24
N PRO A 52 6.98 -14.83 1.55
CA PRO A 52 7.78 -13.62 1.65
C PRO A 52 7.80 -12.99 0.26
N GLY A 53 7.01 -11.93 0.07
CA GLY A 53 7.13 -11.07 -1.09
C GLY A 53 8.56 -10.57 -1.14
N LYS A 54 9.35 -11.10 -2.08
CA LYS A 54 10.65 -10.55 -2.44
C LYS A 54 10.38 -9.17 -3.05
N ASN A 55 10.19 -8.18 -2.19
CA ASN A 55 10.31 -6.79 -2.57
C ASN A 55 11.74 -6.61 -3.04
N TYR A 56 11.90 -6.40 -4.35
CA TYR A 56 13.15 -5.95 -4.92
C TYR A 56 13.37 -4.51 -4.43
N VAL A 57 13.86 -4.38 -3.19
CA VAL A 57 14.44 -3.15 -2.65
C VAL A 57 15.69 -2.91 -3.48
N ARG A 58 15.59 -2.01 -4.46
CA ARG A 58 16.77 -1.50 -5.15
C ARG A 58 17.58 -0.71 -4.12
N LYS A 59 18.54 -1.40 -3.50
CA LYS A 59 19.58 -0.83 -2.63
C LYS A 59 20.30 0.26 -3.42
N LYS A 60 19.95 1.53 -3.19
CA LYS A 60 20.81 2.64 -3.59
C LYS A 60 21.87 2.78 -2.52
N ASN A 61 23.12 2.72 -2.95
CA ASN A 61 24.29 2.92 -2.12
C ASN A 61 24.26 4.36 -1.60
N PHE A 62 23.82 4.54 -0.35
CA PHE A 62 24.17 5.74 0.39
C PHE A 62 25.68 5.69 0.62
N LEU A 63 26.40 6.58 -0.06
CA LEU A 63 27.78 6.90 0.31
C LEU A 63 27.77 7.38 1.77
N PRO A 64 28.77 7.01 2.59
CA PRO A 64 28.88 7.53 3.95
C PRO A 64 29.15 9.03 3.83
N ARG A 65 28.13 9.85 4.14
CA ARG A 65 28.28 11.31 4.21
C ARG A 65 29.24 11.62 5.37
N LYS A 66 30.34 12.32 5.04
CA LYS A 66 31.29 12.87 6.02
C LYS A 66 30.53 13.67 7.10
N PRO A 67 31.00 13.68 8.36
CA PRO A 67 30.46 14.57 9.37
C PRO A 67 30.77 16.01 8.95
N GLN A 68 29.76 16.79 8.58
CA GLN A 68 29.90 18.24 8.42
C GLN A 68 28.92 18.95 9.34
N GLU A 69 29.55 19.48 10.40
CA GLU A 69 29.26 20.70 11.15
C GLU A 69 27.81 20.97 11.54
N GLN A 70 27.58 20.78 12.85
CA GLN A 70 26.43 21.22 13.60
C GLN A 70 26.29 22.74 13.47
N VAL A 71 25.35 23.20 12.65
CA VAL A 71 24.74 24.50 12.84
C VAL A 71 23.93 24.39 14.12
N SER A 72 24.48 24.90 15.21
CA SER A 72 23.81 25.09 16.49
C SER A 72 22.72 26.14 16.34
N VAL A 73 21.52 25.71 15.92
CA VAL A 73 20.31 26.52 16.06
C VAL A 73 19.78 26.31 17.47
N SER A 74 19.89 27.38 18.24
CA SER A 74 19.45 27.57 19.60
C SER A 74 17.96 27.31 19.80
N SER A 75 17.67 26.74 20.98
CA SER A 75 16.42 26.82 21.75
C SER A 75 15.15 26.21 21.14
N ASP A 76 14.77 25.13 21.81
CA ASP A 76 13.48 24.46 21.96
C ASP A 76 12.25 25.39 22.00
N GLY A 77 11.98 26.08 20.89
CA GLY A 77 10.63 26.49 20.55
C GLY A 77 9.89 25.26 20.05
N ASP A 78 8.65 25.09 20.46
CA ASP A 78 7.69 24.09 19.98
C ASP A 78 7.52 24.25 18.45
N GLN A 79 8.48 23.73 17.68
CA GLN A 79 8.49 23.87 16.23
C GLN A 79 7.45 22.90 15.70
N ASP A 80 6.26 23.43 15.37
CA ASP A 80 5.22 22.71 14.66
C ASP A 80 5.83 21.95 13.46
N LEU A 81 5.94 20.63 13.60
CA LEU A 81 6.40 19.75 12.53
C LEU A 81 5.23 19.35 11.65
N LYS A 82 5.41 19.34 10.34
CA LYS A 82 4.36 18.89 9.41
C LYS A 82 4.89 18.08 8.24
N LEU A 83 4.03 17.19 7.73
CA LEU A 83 4.23 16.46 6.49
C LEU A 83 3.34 17.07 5.39
N VAL A 84 3.90 17.34 4.22
CA VAL A 84 3.13 17.79 3.05
C VAL A 84 3.09 16.69 2.00
N LEU A 85 1.90 16.37 1.50
CA LEU A 85 1.64 15.38 0.46
C LEU A 85 1.28 16.11 -0.84
N VAL A 86 2.17 16.10 -1.81
CA VAL A 86 2.03 16.78 -3.09
C VAL A 86 1.43 15.83 -4.13
N VAL A 87 0.21 16.11 -4.57
CA VAL A 87 -0.57 15.28 -5.50
C VAL A 87 -0.50 15.84 -6.92
N ARG A 88 -0.19 14.98 -7.89
CA ARG A 88 -0.22 15.33 -9.32
C ARG A 88 -1.64 15.44 -9.88
N GLN A 89 -1.96 16.61 -10.43
CA GLN A 89 -3.28 16.91 -11.01
C GLN A 89 -3.44 16.47 -12.48
N ASP A 90 -2.34 16.31 -13.21
CA ASP A 90 -2.36 15.83 -14.60
C ASP A 90 -2.82 14.37 -14.72
N LEU A 91 -2.70 13.58 -13.65
CA LEU A 91 -3.14 12.18 -13.62
C LEU A 91 -4.65 11.99 -13.45
N LYS A 92 -5.42 13.08 -13.23
CA LYS A 92 -6.89 13.07 -13.10
C LYS A 92 -7.41 11.98 -12.15
N MET A 93 -6.70 11.75 -11.05
CA MET A 93 -7.09 10.74 -10.06
C MET A 93 -8.39 11.14 -9.37
N GLY A 94 -9.33 10.19 -9.21
CA GLY A 94 -10.51 10.39 -8.37
C GLY A 94 -10.16 10.46 -6.88
N SER A 95 -11.05 11.03 -6.07
CA SER A 95 -10.84 11.28 -4.63
C SER A 95 -10.40 10.03 -3.86
N GLY A 96 -11.05 8.88 -4.08
CA GLY A 96 -10.67 7.62 -3.42
C GLY A 96 -9.26 7.16 -3.76
N LYS A 97 -8.84 7.31 -5.02
CA LYS A 97 -7.46 6.99 -5.44
C LYS A 97 -6.47 7.97 -4.82
N ILE A 98 -6.78 9.27 -4.78
CA ILE A 98 -5.91 10.26 -4.15
C ILE A 98 -5.74 9.96 -2.65
N ALA A 99 -6.82 9.66 -1.94
CA ALA A 99 -6.77 9.29 -0.52
C ALA A 99 -5.87 8.07 -0.28
N SER A 100 -6.04 7.00 -1.07
CA SER A 100 -5.19 5.81 -0.98
C SER A 100 -3.70 6.12 -1.24
N GLN A 101 -3.40 6.94 -2.25
CA GLN A 101 -2.03 7.28 -2.62
C GLN A 101 -1.37 8.20 -1.56
N CYS A 102 -2.13 9.12 -0.98
CA CYS A 102 -1.69 9.94 0.14
C CYS A 102 -1.41 9.08 1.38
N ALA A 103 -2.28 8.09 1.67
CA ALA A 103 -2.06 7.14 2.75
C ALA A 103 -0.76 6.35 2.53
N HIS A 104 -0.53 5.81 1.33
CA HIS A 104 0.72 5.12 0.99
C HIS A 104 1.95 6.00 1.15
N ALA A 105 1.87 7.27 0.73
CA ALA A 105 2.97 8.22 0.87
C ALA A 105 3.30 8.49 2.34
N ALA A 106 2.27 8.73 3.18
CA ALA A 106 2.45 8.98 4.60
C ALA A 106 3.00 7.75 5.35
N THR A 107 2.46 6.55 5.09
CA THR A 107 2.96 5.32 5.71
C THR A 107 4.36 4.93 5.22
N GLY A 108 4.68 5.23 3.96
CA GLY A 108 6.01 5.02 3.39
C GLY A 108 7.04 5.90 4.07
N MET A 109 6.75 7.20 4.19
CA MET A 109 7.58 8.14 4.95
C MET A 109 7.74 7.70 6.41
N TYR A 110 6.66 7.29 7.06
CA TYR A 110 6.68 6.77 8.43
C TYR A 110 7.64 5.56 8.56
N ALA A 111 7.54 4.58 7.67
CA ALA A 111 8.38 3.38 7.69
C ALA A 111 9.85 3.68 7.38
N GLU A 112 10.13 4.68 6.54
CA GLU A 112 11.48 5.15 6.26
C GLU A 112 12.10 5.81 7.49
N LEU A 113 11.42 6.78 8.10
CA LEU A 113 11.89 7.44 9.33
C LEU A 113 12.00 6.49 10.51
N MET A 114 11.16 5.45 10.55
CA MET A 114 11.26 4.39 11.56
C MET A 114 12.65 3.70 11.54
N GLN A 115 13.34 3.72 10.39
CA GLN A 115 14.66 3.13 10.20
C GLN A 115 15.77 4.18 10.20
N SER A 116 15.53 5.37 9.65
CA SER A 116 16.56 6.39 9.42
C SER A 116 16.63 7.48 10.50
N ASP A 117 15.50 7.94 11.04
CA ASP A 117 15.45 9.03 12.02
C ASP A 117 14.24 8.91 12.96
N ARG A 118 14.41 8.06 13.99
CA ARG A 118 13.38 7.81 15.02
C ARG A 118 13.10 9.01 15.91
N HIS A 119 14.04 9.94 16.02
CA HIS A 119 13.88 11.11 16.86
C HIS A 119 12.95 12.12 16.21
N LEU A 120 13.20 12.44 14.93
CA LEU A 120 12.31 13.28 14.13
C LEU A 120 10.90 12.70 14.06
N LEU A 121 10.79 11.38 13.86
CA LEU A 121 9.50 10.69 13.83
C LEU A 121 8.70 10.91 15.12
N ARG A 122 9.32 10.67 16.29
CA ARG A 122 8.68 10.85 17.60
C ARG A 122 8.26 12.29 17.85
N LYS A 123 9.08 13.26 17.48
CA LYS A 123 8.70 14.68 17.59
C LYS A 123 7.46 14.99 16.76
N TRP A 124 7.42 14.51 15.52
CA TRP A 124 6.26 14.74 14.66
C TRP A 124 5.00 14.03 15.19
N GLU A 125 5.13 12.83 15.76
CA GLU A 125 4.05 12.14 16.46
C GLU A 125 3.52 12.97 17.66
N GLN A 126 4.43 13.55 18.46
CA GLN A 126 4.08 14.43 19.59
C GLN A 126 3.36 15.71 19.14
N CYS A 127 3.67 16.25 17.96
CA CYS A 127 2.93 17.36 17.34
C CYS A 127 1.56 16.94 16.77
N GLY A 128 1.09 15.72 17.01
CA GLY A 128 -0.18 15.22 16.45
C GLY A 128 -0.08 14.83 14.98
N GLN A 129 1.14 14.61 14.47
CA GLN A 129 1.44 14.09 13.13
C GLN A 129 0.67 14.78 11.97
N PRO A 130 0.66 16.13 11.88
CA PRO A 130 -0.16 16.85 10.91
C PRO A 130 0.31 16.58 9.48
N LYS A 131 -0.68 16.40 8.59
CA LYS A 131 -0.52 16.08 7.18
C LYS A 131 -1.34 17.06 6.35
N ILE A 132 -0.71 17.77 5.43
CA ILE A 132 -1.37 18.73 4.55
C ILE A 132 -1.28 18.20 3.12
N VAL A 133 -2.40 18.19 2.40
CA VAL A 133 -2.42 17.73 1.01
C VAL A 133 -2.47 18.93 0.09
N VAL A 134 -1.50 19.03 -0.81
CA VAL A 134 -1.36 20.10 -1.81
C VAL A 134 -1.25 19.51 -3.21
N THR A 135 -1.27 20.37 -4.20
CA THR A 135 -1.27 19.98 -5.62
C THR A 135 -0.05 20.48 -6.36
N CYS A 136 0.39 19.69 -7.34
CA CYS A 136 1.28 20.14 -8.41
C CYS A 136 0.66 19.81 -9.77
N LYS A 137 1.04 20.58 -10.79
CA LYS A 137 0.47 20.47 -12.14
C LYS A 137 0.86 19.16 -12.82
N ASN A 138 2.12 18.75 -12.70
CA ASN A 138 2.68 17.62 -13.45
C ASN A 138 3.95 17.04 -12.80
N GLN A 139 4.53 16.02 -13.45
CA GLN A 139 5.76 15.35 -13.00
C GLN A 139 6.96 16.31 -12.91
N GLN A 140 7.07 17.26 -13.83
CA GLN A 140 8.19 18.21 -13.86
C GLN A 140 8.16 19.12 -12.64
N GLU A 141 6.99 19.63 -12.26
CA GLU A 141 6.83 20.42 -11.04
C GLU A 141 7.10 19.59 -9.77
N MET A 142 6.60 18.35 -9.73
CA MET A 142 6.91 17.43 -8.63
C MET A 142 8.41 17.18 -8.47
N ASN A 143 9.14 17.00 -9.58
CA ASN A 143 10.59 16.78 -9.55
C ASN A 143 11.34 18.02 -9.02
N LYS A 144 10.88 19.24 -9.38
CA LYS A 144 11.45 20.48 -8.84
C LYS A 144 11.26 20.59 -7.33
N LEU A 145 10.06 20.27 -6.84
CA LEU A 145 9.77 20.27 -5.39
C LEU A 145 10.62 19.23 -4.66
N TRP A 146 10.77 18.04 -5.24
CA TRP A 146 11.63 17.00 -4.70
C TRP A 146 13.09 17.44 -4.60
N GLU A 147 13.65 18.01 -5.66
CA GLU A 147 15.04 18.50 -5.67
C GLU A 147 15.28 19.59 -4.63
N VAL A 148 14.36 20.56 -4.51
CA VAL A 148 14.46 21.62 -3.49
C VAL A 148 14.37 21.03 -2.07
N ALA A 149 13.48 20.07 -1.83
CA ALA A 149 13.36 19.41 -0.53
C ALA A 149 14.64 18.64 -0.14
N GLU A 150 15.21 17.86 -1.06
CA GLU A 150 16.46 17.12 -0.85
C GLU A 150 17.63 18.07 -0.55
N ASN A 151 17.75 19.16 -1.32
CA ASN A 151 18.80 20.18 -1.11
C ASN A 151 18.64 20.91 0.24
N THR A 152 17.41 20.98 0.76
CA THR A 152 17.10 21.59 2.06
C THR A 152 17.28 20.59 3.21
N GLY A 153 17.53 19.30 2.92
CA GLY A 153 17.67 18.25 3.93
C GLY A 153 16.35 17.78 4.52
N LEU A 154 15.22 18.04 3.86
CA LEU A 154 13.92 17.51 4.27
C LEU A 154 13.77 16.05 3.80
N PRO A 155 13.25 15.14 4.64
CA PRO A 155 12.91 13.79 4.19
C PRO A 155 11.90 13.83 3.04
N THR A 156 12.08 12.95 2.04
CA THR A 156 11.12 12.79 0.95
C THR A 156 10.77 11.33 0.67
N PHE A 157 9.53 11.08 0.26
CA PHE A 157 9.08 9.74 -0.14
C PHE A 157 8.16 9.85 -1.36
N VAL A 158 8.34 8.99 -2.36
CA VAL A 158 7.58 9.04 -3.61
C VAL A 158 6.80 7.75 -3.82
N VAL A 159 5.50 7.89 -4.03
CA VAL A 159 4.65 6.77 -4.45
C VAL A 159 4.58 6.73 -5.97
N ALA A 160 4.63 5.53 -6.54
CA ALA A 160 4.37 5.26 -7.94
C ALA A 160 3.17 4.31 -8.08
N ASP A 161 2.34 4.53 -9.11
CA ASP A 161 1.21 3.64 -9.39
C ASP A 161 1.73 2.26 -9.84
N ALA A 162 1.20 1.21 -9.23
CA ALA A 162 1.56 -0.17 -9.59
C ALA A 162 0.95 -0.62 -10.93
N GLY A 163 0.20 0.22 -11.64
CA GLY A 163 -0.43 -0.11 -12.92
C GLY A 163 -1.71 -0.92 -12.80
N ARG A 164 -2.36 -0.92 -11.63
CA ARG A 164 -3.66 -1.57 -11.40
C ARG A 164 -4.85 -0.65 -11.70
N THR A 165 -4.58 0.51 -12.31
CA THR A 165 -5.56 1.58 -12.54
C THR A 165 -5.35 2.23 -13.91
N GLN A 166 -6.20 3.21 -14.25
CA GLN A 166 -6.18 3.99 -15.50
C GLN A 166 -4.93 4.88 -15.69
N VAL A 167 -3.99 4.90 -14.75
CA VAL A 167 -2.72 5.64 -14.85
C VAL A 167 -1.64 4.69 -15.34
N SER A 168 -0.74 5.16 -16.22
CA SER A 168 0.36 4.33 -16.71
C SER A 168 1.21 3.80 -15.55
N ALA A 169 1.52 2.50 -15.60
CA ALA A 169 2.31 1.82 -14.59
C ALA A 169 3.65 2.54 -14.37
N GLY A 170 4.06 2.70 -13.11
CA GLY A 170 5.30 3.38 -12.73
C GLY A 170 5.22 4.91 -12.70
N SER A 171 4.08 5.52 -13.04
CA SER A 171 3.88 6.96 -12.87
C SER A 171 3.96 7.35 -11.40
N LYS A 172 4.83 8.31 -11.06
CA LYS A 172 4.86 8.89 -9.71
C LYS A 172 3.57 9.68 -9.47
N THR A 173 2.87 9.37 -8.40
CA THR A 173 1.52 9.89 -8.09
C THR A 173 1.54 10.97 -7.03
N VAL A 174 2.20 10.68 -5.91
CA VAL A 174 2.28 11.53 -4.71
C VAL A 174 3.72 11.59 -4.21
N LEU A 175 4.15 12.80 -3.85
CA LEU A 175 5.43 13.07 -3.21
C LEU A 175 5.15 13.56 -1.78
N ALA A 176 5.74 12.89 -0.79
CA ALA A 176 5.76 13.33 0.59
C ALA A 176 7.01 14.19 0.84
N ILE A 177 6.86 15.33 1.50
CA ILE A 177 7.95 16.25 1.90
C ILE A 177 7.82 16.53 3.40
N GLY A 178 8.89 16.26 4.14
CA GLY A 178 8.89 16.23 5.60
C GLY A 178 8.60 14.84 6.17
N PRO A 179 8.27 14.70 7.46
CA PRO A 179 8.05 15.77 8.43
C PRO A 179 9.26 16.68 8.63
N GLY A 180 8.99 17.96 8.88
CA GLY A 180 10.01 18.96 9.18
C GLY A 180 9.40 20.23 9.74
N PRO A 181 10.23 21.18 10.21
CA PRO A 181 9.76 22.46 10.74
C PRO A 181 8.86 23.17 9.73
N LYS A 182 7.73 23.70 10.19
CA LYS A 182 6.74 24.37 9.34
C LYS A 182 7.36 25.37 8.36
N SER A 183 8.23 26.26 8.85
CA SER A 183 8.92 27.27 8.04
C SER A 183 9.79 26.66 6.94
N LEU A 184 10.50 25.58 7.24
CA LEU A 184 11.36 24.88 6.30
C LEU A 184 10.53 24.19 5.21
N VAL A 185 9.47 23.48 5.61
CA VAL A 185 8.54 22.82 4.69
C VAL A 185 7.79 23.84 3.81
N ASP A 186 7.40 24.99 4.37
CA ASP A 186 6.74 26.09 3.64
C ASP A 186 7.66 26.78 2.65
N SER A 187 8.98 26.82 2.90
CA SER A 187 9.93 27.35 1.92
C SER A 187 9.93 26.56 0.59
N VAL A 188 9.59 25.27 0.67
CA VAL A 188 9.49 24.37 -0.49
C VAL A 188 8.07 24.35 -1.06
N THR A 189 7.06 24.22 -0.19
CA THR A 189 5.68 23.86 -0.58
C THR A 189 4.65 24.98 -0.41
N GLY A 190 5.04 26.14 0.13
CA GLY A 190 4.10 27.21 0.48
C GLY A 190 3.43 27.91 -0.72
N LYS A 191 3.90 27.66 -1.94
CA LYS A 191 3.31 28.18 -3.18
C LYS A 191 2.28 27.23 -3.80
N GLN A 192 2.19 26.00 -3.29
CA GLN A 192 1.32 24.97 -3.82
C GLN A 192 -0.10 25.19 -3.27
N ARG A 193 -1.10 24.94 -4.11
CA ARG A 193 -2.50 25.06 -3.68
C ARG A 193 -2.91 23.81 -2.91
N LEU A 194 -3.74 23.99 -1.90
CA LEU A 194 -4.44 22.87 -1.24
C LEU A 194 -5.22 22.04 -2.28
N LEU A 195 -5.30 20.74 -2.05
CA LEU A 195 -6.04 19.79 -2.88
C LEU A 195 -7.56 19.96 -2.73
#